data_AF-A0A7S2UVG5-F1
#
_entry.id   AF-A0A7S2UVG5-F1
#
_cell.length_a   1.000
_cell.length_b   1.000
_cell.length_c   1.000
_cell.angle_alpha   90.00
_cell.angle_beta   90.00
_cell.angle_gamma   90.00
#
_symmetry.space_group_name_H-M   'P 1'
#
loop_
_entity.id
_entity.type
_entity.pdbx_description
1 polymer ?
#
loop_
_entity_poly.entity_id
_entity_poly.type
_entity_poly.pdbx_seq_one_letter_code
_entity_poly.pdbx_strand_id
1 'polypeptide(L)'
;AGVRTLIRQNNTVQALRLSLQEPPVTSKNQDVKEKNAAVVKLVLESIPLPALDVTAGAGTGGAKVLKSHLDGLTPEDWDVLMKYLYRGLQAPDRHNCSALLRWHRALVERAGLGCIMRVLCERKTV
;
A
#
# COMPACT_ATOMS: atom_id res chain seq x y z
N ALA A 1 -19.18 -1.49 4.45
CA ALA A 1 -18.45 -2.50 5.25
C ALA A 1 -17.06 -1.94 5.55
N GLY A 2 -16.60 -1.99 6.81
CA GLY A 2 -15.29 -1.41 7.17
C GLY A 2 -14.11 -2.27 6.72
N VAL A 3 -12.94 -1.66 6.48
CA VAL A 3 -11.68 -2.32 6.06
C VAL A 3 -11.36 -3.56 6.91
N ARG A 4 -11.51 -3.46 8.24
CA ARG A 4 -11.29 -4.58 9.18
C ARG A 4 -12.20 -5.78 8.94
N THR A 5 -13.42 -5.56 8.44
CA THR A 5 -14.36 -6.64 8.11
C THR A 5 -13.89 -7.38 6.85
N LEU A 6 -13.43 -6.64 5.85
CA LEU A 6 -12.91 -7.21 4.60
C LEU A 6 -11.64 -8.04 4.83
N ILE A 7 -10.76 -7.62 5.74
CA ILE A 7 -9.58 -8.39 6.15
C ILE A 7 -9.99 -9.71 6.82
N ARG A 8 -10.99 -9.70 7.71
CA ARG A 8 -11.52 -10.93 8.34
C ARG A 8 -12.14 -11.90 7.32
N GLN A 9 -12.66 -11.38 6.22
CA GLN A 9 -13.23 -12.16 5.12
C GLN A 9 -12.17 -12.63 4.11
N ASN A 10 -10.87 -12.43 4.38
CA ASN A 10 -9.76 -12.66 3.44
C ASN A 10 -9.88 -11.88 2.11
N ASN A 11 -10.72 -10.84 2.07
CA ASN A 11 -10.87 -9.98 0.90
C ASN A 11 -9.94 -8.77 0.98
N THR A 12 -8.65 -9.02 0.85
CA THR A 12 -7.59 -8.00 0.96
C THR A 12 -7.57 -7.04 -0.23
N VAL A 13 -8.05 -7.45 -1.42
CA VAL A 13 -8.15 -6.59 -2.61
C VAL A 13 -9.12 -5.43 -2.36
N GLN A 14 -10.34 -5.73 -1.91
CA GLN A 14 -11.31 -4.66 -1.62
C GLN A 14 -10.91 -3.87 -0.38
N ALA A 15 -10.29 -4.51 0.61
CA ALA A 15 -9.78 -3.82 1.80
C ALA A 15 -8.76 -2.74 1.42
N LEU A 16 -7.83 -3.05 0.51
CA LEU A 16 -6.83 -2.10 0.03
C LEU A 16 -7.47 -0.93 -0.72
N ARG A 17 -8.36 -1.22 -1.68
CA ARG A 17 -9.08 -0.18 -2.44
C ARG A 17 -9.84 0.76 -1.51
N LEU A 18 -10.59 0.21 -0.57
CA LEU A 18 -11.36 1.01 0.40
C LEU A 18 -10.45 1.83 1.33
N SER A 19 -9.27 1.31 1.69
CA SER A 19 -8.33 2.04 2.55
C SER A 19 -7.63 3.22 1.86
N LEU A 20 -7.55 3.17 0.52
CA LEU A 20 -6.92 4.21 -0.29
C LEU A 20 -7.92 5.29 -0.75
N GLN A 21 -9.22 5.04 -0.62
CA GLN A 21 -10.26 6.03 -0.90
C GLN A 21 -10.22 7.19 0.10
N GLU A 22 -10.40 8.42 -0.42
CA GLU A 22 -10.44 9.66 0.36
C GLU A 22 -9.25 9.87 1.33
N PRO A 23 -7.99 9.87 0.83
CA PRO A 23 -6.85 10.09 1.68
C PRO A 23 -6.89 11.51 2.28
N PRO A 24 -6.63 11.70 3.58
CA PRO A 24 -6.76 12.99 4.29
C PRO A 24 -5.61 13.97 3.97
N VAL A 25 -5.26 14.14 2.69
CA VAL A 25 -4.19 15.02 2.20
C VAL A 25 -4.44 16.50 2.50
N THR A 26 -5.70 16.92 2.55
CA THR A 26 -6.12 18.29 2.86
C THR A 26 -6.38 18.55 4.35
N SER A 27 -6.46 17.49 5.16
CA SER A 27 -6.71 17.63 6.59
C SER A 27 -5.47 18.17 7.30
N LYS A 28 -5.66 19.17 8.18
CA LYS A 28 -4.60 19.64 9.09
C LYS A 28 -4.51 18.79 10.36
N ASN A 29 -5.48 17.91 10.59
CA ASN A 29 -5.54 17.09 11.79
C ASN A 29 -4.64 15.85 11.63
N GLN A 30 -3.57 15.81 12.43
CA GLN A 30 -2.58 14.73 12.38
C GLN A 30 -3.15 13.39 12.84
N ASP A 31 -4.09 13.37 13.79
CA ASP A 31 -4.75 12.14 14.25
C ASP A 31 -5.53 11.44 13.14
N VAL A 32 -6.16 12.21 12.25
CA VAL A 32 -6.93 11.64 11.12
C VAL A 32 -5.97 11.00 10.12
N LYS A 33 -4.84 11.65 9.84
CA LYS A 33 -3.77 11.14 9.00
C LYS A 33 -3.18 9.85 9.55
N GLU A 34 -2.92 9.81 10.86
CA GLU A 34 -2.37 8.63 11.53
C GLU A 34 -3.37 7.48 11.60
N LYS A 35 -4.65 7.76 11.87
CA LYS A 35 -5.71 6.74 11.83
C LYS A 35 -5.86 6.13 10.45
N ASN A 36 -5.86 6.93 9.37
CA ASN A 36 -5.94 6.38 8.02
C ASN A 36 -4.69 5.55 7.67
N ALA A 37 -3.49 6.08 7.94
CA ALA A 37 -2.25 5.33 7.73
C ALA A 37 -2.22 4.01 8.51
N ALA A 38 -2.74 3.97 9.74
CA ALA A 38 -2.85 2.75 10.53
C ALA A 38 -3.81 1.72 9.89
N VAL A 39 -4.88 2.16 9.22
CA VAL A 39 -5.80 1.27 8.49
C VAL A 39 -5.11 0.69 7.25
N VAL A 40 -4.45 1.52 6.44
CA VAL A 40 -3.69 1.07 5.26
C VAL A 40 -2.59 0.08 5.69
N LYS A 41 -1.86 0.40 6.76
CA LYS A 41 -0.85 -0.48 7.36
C LYS A 41 -1.42 -1.86 7.67
N LEU A 42 -2.58 -1.91 8.33
CA LEU A 42 -3.22 -3.15 8.74
C LEU A 42 -3.57 -4.03 7.53
N VAL A 43 -3.96 -3.43 6.40
CA VAL A 43 -4.16 -4.17 5.15
C VAL A 43 -2.84 -4.72 4.61
N LEU A 44 -1.79 -3.90 4.54
CA LEU A 44 -0.49 -4.32 4.01
C LEU A 44 0.15 -5.44 4.84
N GLU A 45 0.00 -5.40 6.16
CA GLU A 45 0.51 -6.42 7.10
C GLU A 45 -0.38 -7.65 7.20
N SER A 46 -1.65 -7.56 6.79
CA SER A 46 -2.54 -8.73 6.72
C SER A 46 -2.10 -9.77 5.68
N ILE A 47 -1.24 -9.36 4.74
CA ILE A 47 -0.74 -10.23 3.68
C ILE A 47 0.63 -10.78 4.11
N PRO A 48 0.77 -12.10 4.31
CA PRO A 48 1.97 -12.70 4.85
C PRO A 48 3.16 -12.57 3.88
N LEU A 49 4.37 -12.32 4.41
CA LEU A 49 5.59 -12.11 3.61
C LEU A 49 5.87 -13.20 2.56
N PRO A 50 5.67 -14.51 2.83
CA PRO A 50 5.83 -15.55 1.80
C PRO A 50 4.89 -15.37 0.61
N ALA A 51 3.70 -14.81 0.83
CA ALA A 51 2.74 -14.49 -0.23
C ALA A 51 3.10 -13.20 -0.99
N LEU A 52 4.18 -12.51 -0.62
CA LEU A 52 4.72 -11.36 -1.33
C LEU A 52 6.07 -11.66 -2.00
N ASP A 53 6.61 -12.86 -1.82
CA ASP A 53 7.96 -13.18 -2.26
C ASP A 53 8.02 -13.38 -3.77
N VAL A 54 8.77 -12.52 -4.44
CA VAL A 54 8.93 -12.48 -5.92
C VAL A 54 10.28 -13.09 -6.33
N THR A 55 11.14 -13.45 -5.37
CA THR A 55 12.52 -13.91 -5.59
C THR A 55 12.64 -15.38 -5.95
N ALA A 56 11.60 -16.18 -5.72
CA ALA A 56 11.52 -17.55 -6.24
C ALA A 56 10.94 -17.48 -7.67
N GLY A 57 11.80 -17.66 -8.68
CA GLY A 57 11.58 -17.28 -10.08
C GLY A 57 10.21 -17.59 -10.69
N ALA A 58 9.71 -16.65 -11.50
CA ALA A 58 8.68 -16.69 -12.56
C ALA A 58 7.34 -17.46 -12.37
N GLY A 59 7.17 -18.27 -11.32
CA GLY A 59 6.02 -19.15 -11.10
C GLY A 59 5.46 -19.12 -9.68
N THR A 60 5.95 -18.24 -8.80
CA THR A 60 5.47 -18.16 -7.42
C THR A 60 4.27 -17.23 -7.28
N GLY A 61 3.27 -17.69 -6.53
CA GLY A 61 1.98 -17.03 -6.37
C GLY A 61 2.04 -15.61 -5.80
N GLY A 62 3.17 -15.18 -5.23
CA GLY A 62 3.28 -13.85 -4.59
C GLY A 62 3.26 -12.68 -5.56
N ALA A 63 3.92 -12.80 -6.72
CA ALA A 63 3.82 -11.81 -7.79
C ALA A 63 2.38 -11.69 -8.32
N LYS A 64 1.65 -12.82 -8.37
CA LYS A 64 0.25 -12.87 -8.79
C LYS A 64 -0.66 -12.16 -7.77
N VAL A 65 -0.46 -12.39 -6.47
CA VAL A 65 -1.22 -11.71 -5.41
C VAL A 65 -1.03 -10.20 -5.48
N LEU A 66 0.22 -9.73 -5.53
CA LEU A 66 0.56 -8.32 -5.65
C LEU A 66 -0.05 -7.70 -6.92
N LYS A 67 0.08 -8.38 -8.06
CA LYS A 67 -0.50 -7.91 -9.33
C LYS A 67 -2.02 -7.81 -9.27
N SER A 68 -2.71 -8.80 -8.69
CA SER A 68 -4.17 -8.76 -8.52
C SER A 68 -4.63 -7.59 -7.63
N HIS A 69 -3.83 -7.21 -6.63
CA HIS A 69 -4.10 -6.02 -5.82
C HIS A 69 -3.93 -4.72 -6.62
N LEU A 70 -2.92 -4.66 -7.49
CA LEU A 70 -2.61 -3.47 -8.29
C LEU A 70 -3.50 -3.32 -9.53
N ASP A 71 -3.97 -4.42 -10.14
CA ASP A 71 -4.85 -4.42 -11.31
C ASP A 71 -6.20 -3.75 -11.03
N GLY A 72 -6.64 -3.73 -9.77
CA GLY A 72 -7.85 -3.04 -9.34
C GLY A 72 -7.65 -1.56 -9.01
N LEU A 73 -6.44 -1.03 -8.96
CA LEU A 73 -6.20 0.34 -8.52
C LEU A 73 -6.07 1.30 -9.71
N THR A 74 -6.51 2.55 -9.54
CA THR A 74 -6.30 3.59 -10.56
C THR A 74 -4.89 4.18 -10.46
N PRO A 75 -4.40 4.92 -11.47
CA PRO A 75 -3.11 5.60 -11.38
C PRO A 75 -2.99 6.55 -10.18
N GLU A 76 -4.08 7.20 -9.78
CA GLU A 76 -4.13 8.07 -8.61
C GLU A 76 -4.00 7.25 -7.32
N ASP A 77 -4.66 6.10 -7.24
CA ASP A 77 -4.55 5.19 -6.09
C ASP A 77 -3.12 4.65 -5.94
N TRP A 78 -2.43 4.39 -7.05
CA TRP A 78 -1.02 3.98 -7.05
C TRP A 78 -0.13 5.05 -6.41
N ASP A 79 -0.33 6.32 -6.77
CA ASP A 79 0.42 7.42 -6.19
C ASP A 79 0.13 7.58 -4.68
N VAL A 80 -1.14 7.43 -4.28
CA VAL A 80 -1.54 7.46 -2.86
C VAL A 80 -0.92 6.29 -2.08
N LEU A 81 -0.95 5.08 -2.64
CA LEU A 81 -0.31 3.91 -2.06
C LEU A 81 1.20 4.14 -1.89
N MET A 82 1.87 4.69 -2.90
CA MET A 82 3.29 5.02 -2.82
C MET A 82 3.59 6.00 -1.67
N LYS A 83 2.74 7.02 -1.44
CA LYS A 83 2.89 7.94 -0.30
C LYS A 83 2.82 7.20 1.04
N TYR A 84 1.86 6.28 1.19
CA TYR A 84 1.75 5.47 2.41
C TYR A 84 2.93 4.52 2.60
N LEU A 85 3.50 3.97 1.52
CA LEU A 85 4.72 3.16 1.59
C LEU A 85 5.89 3.98 2.11
N TYR A 86 6.15 5.16 1.54
CA TYR A 86 7.22 6.05 2.00
C TYR A 86 7.00 6.52 3.44
N ARG A 87 5.75 6.81 3.84
CA ARG A 87 5.42 7.14 5.22
C ARG A 87 5.69 5.98 6.18
N GLY A 88 5.37 4.74 5.80
CA GLY A 88 5.70 3.56 6.60
C GLY A 88 7.22 3.34 6.71
N LEU A 89 7.97 3.61 5.65
CA LEU A 89 9.43 3.49 5.66
C LEU A 89 10.12 4.55 6.54
N GLN A 90 9.46 5.66 6.88
CA GLN A 90 10.00 6.66 7.82
C GLN A 90 10.05 6.18 9.28
N ALA A 91 9.31 5.11 9.64
CA ALA A 91 9.25 4.59 11.00
C ALA A 91 9.57 3.09 11.06
N PRO A 92 10.82 2.67 10.75
CA PRO A 92 11.19 1.26 10.58
C PRO A 92 10.93 0.40 11.83
N ASP A 93 10.98 0.98 13.04
CA ASP A 93 10.69 0.25 14.29
C ASP A 93 9.22 -0.17 14.43
N ARG A 94 8.31 0.49 13.69
CA ARG A 94 6.87 0.27 13.78
C ARG A 94 6.30 -0.50 12.60
N HIS A 95 7.13 -0.79 11.59
CA HIS A 95 6.67 -1.30 10.30
C HIS A 95 7.54 -2.44 9.80
N ASN A 96 6.89 -3.41 9.14
CA ASN A 96 7.61 -4.44 8.42
C ASN A 96 8.16 -3.88 7.09
N CYS A 97 9.35 -3.27 7.13
CA CYS A 97 10.00 -2.71 5.94
C CYS A 97 10.20 -3.74 4.83
N SER A 98 10.36 -5.02 5.18
CA SER A 98 10.48 -6.11 4.20
C SER A 98 9.19 -6.30 3.38
N ALA A 99 8.02 -6.13 4.00
CA ALA A 99 6.74 -6.13 3.29
C ALA A 99 6.60 -4.87 2.42
N LEU A 100 6.87 -3.70 3.00
CA LEU A 100 6.76 -2.41 2.31
C LEU A 100 7.64 -2.33 1.06
N LEU A 101 8.87 -2.85 1.13
CA LEU A 101 9.80 -2.88 -0.01
C LEU A 101 9.32 -3.81 -1.14
N ARG A 102 8.68 -4.94 -0.80
CA ARG A 102 8.06 -5.83 -1.80
C ARG A 102 6.89 -5.15 -2.51
N TRP A 103 6.04 -4.46 -1.75
CA TRP A 103 4.97 -3.63 -2.30
C TRP A 103 5.49 -2.51 -3.18
N HIS A 104 6.53 -1.80 -2.73
CA HIS A 104 7.19 -0.76 -3.49
C HIS A 104 7.69 -1.29 -4.83
N ARG A 105 8.42 -2.41 -4.81
CA ARG A 105 8.91 -3.04 -6.05
C ARG A 105 7.75 -3.36 -7.01
N ALA A 106 6.71 -4.03 -6.53
CA ALA A 106 5.58 -4.41 -7.38
C ALA A 106 4.84 -3.19 -7.96
N LEU A 107 4.70 -2.13 -7.16
CA LEU A 107 4.08 -0.89 -7.58
C LEU A 107 4.90 -0.19 -8.66
N VAL A 108 6.23 -0.14 -8.51
CA VAL A 108 7.14 0.43 -9.52
C VAL A 108 7.14 -0.39 -10.81
N GLU A 109 7.13 -1.72 -10.72
CA GLU A 109 7.01 -2.60 -11.89
C GLU A 109 5.70 -2.35 -12.66
N ARG A 110 4.62 -1.96 -11.98
CA ARG A 110 3.31 -1.68 -12.60
C ARG A 110 3.13 -0.24 -13.07
N ALA A 111 3.42 0.74 -12.22
CA ALA A 111 3.15 2.16 -12.45
C ALA A 111 4.36 2.92 -13.06
N GLY A 112 5.52 2.28 -13.11
CA GLY A 112 6.78 2.88 -13.54
C GLY A 112 7.38 3.84 -12.51
N LEU A 113 8.54 4.41 -12.85
CA LEU A 113 9.28 5.34 -11.97
C LEU A 113 8.55 6.67 -11.72
N GLY A 114 7.56 7.02 -12.55
CA GLY A 114 6.79 8.26 -12.43
C GLY A 114 6.03 8.36 -11.10
N CYS A 115 5.55 7.25 -10.55
CA CYS A 115 4.85 7.26 -9.26
C CYS A 115 5.77 7.70 -8.11
N ILE A 116 7.06 7.31 -8.13
CA ILE A 116 8.05 7.76 -7.14
C ILE A 116 8.25 9.27 -7.25
N MET A 117 8.50 9.76 -8.47
CA MET A 117 8.75 11.20 -8.68
C MET A 117 7.59 12.07 -8.23
N ARG A 118 6.33 11.64 -8.48
CA ARG A 118 5.15 12.37 -8.00
C ARG A 118 5.13 12.45 -6.49
N VAL A 119 5.42 11.36 -5.78
CA VAL A 119 5.50 11.36 -4.31
C VAL A 119 6.60 12.29 -3.80
N LEU A 120 7.77 12.29 -4.43
CA LEU A 120 8.90 13.15 -4.03
C LEU A 120 8.65 14.65 -4.30
N CYS A 121 7.89 14.98 -5.35
CA CYS A 121 7.57 16.37 -5.72
C CYS A 121 6.31 16.92 -5.05
N GLU A 122 5.51 16.08 -4.39
CA GLU A 122 4.23 16.45 -3.79
C GLU A 122 4.41 17.31 -2.53
N ARG A 123 3.77 18.49 -2.48
CA ARG A 123 3.81 19.38 -1.30
C ARG A 123 2.81 19.01 -0.20
N LYS A 124 1.74 18.29 -0.53
CA LYS A 124 0.69 17.85 0.41
C LYS A 124 0.66 16.33 0.50
N THR A 125 1.10 15.80 1.63
CA THR A 125 1.21 14.36 1.86
C THR A 125 0.23 13.83 2.91
N VAL A 126 0.00 12.52 2.85
CA VAL A 126 -0.95 11.75 3.68
C VAL A 126 -0.52 11.60 5.12
#